data_AF-A0A8E0IDH9-F1
#
_entry.id   AF-A0A8E0IDH9-F1
#
_cell.length_a   1.000
_cell.length_b   1.000
_cell.length_c   1.000
_cell.angle_alpha   90.00
_cell.angle_beta   90.00
_cell.angle_gamma   90.00
#
_symmetry.space_group_name_H-M   'P 1'
#
loop_
_entity.id
_entity.type
_entity.pdbx_description
1 polymer ?
#
loop_
_entity_poly.entity_id
_entity_poly.type
_entity_poly.pdbx_seq_one_letter_code
_entity_poly.pdbx_strand_id
1 'polypeptide(L)'
;MTLLLMGIYAVVTFALAAYTWSHREQNFLIIKKPTPGLTRFLKLFACLFVLVGIAAIIGGLFFPLWANLVILVVGAFLAMIFVLISLTQMKL
;
A
#
# COMPACT_ATOMS: atom_id res chain seq x y z
N MET A 1 10.02 -0.80 -21.02
CA MET A 1 10.67 -0.92 -19.68
C MET A 1 9.80 -0.32 -18.58
N THR A 2 9.37 0.94 -18.69
CA THR A 2 8.54 1.65 -17.68
C THR A 2 7.21 0.96 -17.38
N LEU A 3 6.50 0.49 -18.41
CA LEU A 3 5.21 -0.19 -18.28
C LEU A 3 5.33 -1.52 -17.52
N LEU A 4 6.41 -2.27 -17.75
CA LEU A 4 6.70 -3.53 -17.07
C LEU A 4 7.01 -3.28 -15.59
N LEU A 5 7.81 -2.25 -15.29
CA LEU A 5 8.14 -1.83 -13.92
C LEU A 5 6.90 -1.35 -13.16
N MET A 6 6.07 -0.49 -13.77
CA MET A 6 4.82 -0.02 -13.19
C MET A 6 3.80 -1.15 -13.03
N GLY A 7 3.79 -2.12 -13.94
CA GLY A 7 2.96 -3.32 -13.84
C GLY A 7 3.33 -4.18 -12.63
N ILE A 8 4.63 -4.49 -12.44
CA ILE A 8 5.10 -5.20 -11.25
C ILE A 8 4.77 -4.40 -9.98
N TYR A 9 5.02 -3.09 -10.00
CA TYR A 9 4.73 -2.21 -8.89
C TYR A 9 3.23 -2.22 -8.53
N ALA A 10 2.35 -2.12 -9.52
CA ALA A 10 0.90 -2.18 -9.33
C ALA A 10 0.49 -3.52 -8.70
N VAL A 11 1.01 -4.64 -9.19
CA VAL A 11 0.72 -5.98 -8.62
C VAL A 11 1.12 -6.06 -7.16
N VAL A 12 2.32 -5.61 -6.79
CA VAL A 12 2.79 -5.60 -5.39
C VAL A 12 1.89 -4.70 -4.53
N THR A 13 1.55 -3.52 -5.04
CA THR A 13 0.72 -2.54 -4.31
C THR A 13 -0.69 -3.07 -4.07
N PHE A 14 -1.30 -3.72 -5.07
CA PHE A 14 -2.61 -4.38 -4.92
C PHE A 14 -2.56 -5.58 -4.00
N ALA A 15 -1.50 -6.38 -4.04
CA ALA A 15 -1.31 -7.48 -3.09
C ALA A 15 -1.23 -6.95 -1.65
N LEU A 16 -0.51 -5.84 -1.43
CA LEU A 16 -0.43 -5.17 -0.13
C LEU A 16 -1.81 -4.69 0.34
N ALA A 17 -2.58 -4.08 -0.57
CA ALA A 17 -3.94 -3.61 -0.30
C ALA A 17 -4.89 -4.76 0.04
N ALA A 18 -4.85 -5.85 -0.72
CA ALA A 18 -5.67 -7.03 -0.49
C ALA A 18 -5.33 -7.70 0.85
N TYR A 19 -4.04 -7.79 1.17
CA TYR A 19 -3.56 -8.34 2.44
C TYR A 19 -4.05 -7.49 3.62
N THR A 20 -3.82 -6.16 3.57
CA THR A 20 -4.27 -5.23 4.61
C THR A 20 -5.78 -5.25 4.80
N TRP A 21 -6.54 -5.28 3.70
CA TRP A 21 -8.00 -5.36 3.76
C TRP A 21 -8.49 -6.67 4.37
N SER A 22 -7.91 -7.80 3.99
CA SER A 22 -8.35 -9.12 4.48
C SER A 22 -8.01 -9.33 5.95
N HIS A 23 -6.85 -8.82 6.39
CA HIS A 23 -6.36 -9.01 7.76
C HIS A 23 -6.77 -7.88 8.73
N ARG A 24 -7.60 -6.92 8.29
CA ARG A 24 -8.07 -5.79 9.12
C ARG A 24 -8.85 -6.20 10.38
N GLU A 25 -9.54 -7.32 10.31
CA GLU A 25 -10.42 -7.89 11.36
C GLU A 25 -9.92 -9.26 11.82
N GLN A 26 -8.78 -9.72 11.26
CA GLN A 26 -8.12 -10.97 11.60
C GLN A 26 -6.73 -10.68 12.18
N ASN A 27 -5.91 -11.70 12.39
CA ASN A 27 -4.54 -11.50 12.83
C ASN A 27 -3.79 -10.70 11.75
N PHE A 28 -3.26 -9.54 12.12
CA PHE A 28 -2.51 -8.69 11.20
C PHE A 28 -1.02 -8.80 11.53
N LEU A 29 -0.24 -9.37 10.60
CA LEU A 29 1.17 -9.70 10.82
C LEU A 29 1.35 -10.57 12.08
N ILE A 30 1.94 -10.00 13.14
CA ILE A 30 2.23 -10.67 14.43
C ILE A 30 1.17 -10.32 15.50
N ILE A 31 0.27 -9.36 15.22
CA ILE A 31 -0.75 -8.88 16.17
C ILE A 31 -1.98 -9.80 16.16
N LYS A 32 -2.25 -10.45 17.30
CA LYS A 32 -3.50 -11.17 17.55
C LYS A 32 -4.56 -10.20 18.08
N LYS A 33 -5.69 -10.08 17.37
CA LYS A 33 -6.80 -9.14 17.64
C LYS A 33 -6.42 -7.67 17.44
N PRO A 34 -6.51 -7.13 16.21
CA PRO A 34 -6.28 -5.71 15.97
C PRO A 34 -7.25 -4.85 16.78
N THR A 35 -6.72 -3.81 17.42
CA THR A 35 -7.56 -2.81 18.12
C THR A 35 -8.46 -2.08 17.11
N PRO A 36 -9.60 -1.51 17.54
CA PRO A 36 -10.49 -0.77 16.63
C PRO A 36 -9.78 0.37 15.86
N GLY A 37 -8.78 1.00 16.49
CA GLY A 37 -7.92 2.00 15.86
C GLY A 37 -7.06 1.43 14.74
N LEU A 38 -6.45 0.26 14.97
CA LEU A 38 -5.65 -0.44 13.96
C LEU A 38 -6.51 -0.93 12.79
N THR A 39 -7.71 -1.45 13.03
CA THR A 39 -8.64 -1.84 11.95
C THR A 39 -9.02 -0.65 11.07
N ARG A 40 -9.29 0.52 11.66
CA ARG A 40 -9.62 1.73 10.89
C ARG A 40 -8.42 2.21 10.07
N PHE A 41 -7.22 2.15 10.66
CA PHE A 41 -5.97 2.45 9.98
C PHE A 41 -5.70 1.52 8.80
N LEU A 42 -5.84 0.20 8.99
CA LEU A 42 -5.67 -0.82 7.95
C LEU A 42 -6.66 -0.61 6.78
N LYS A 43 -7.93 -0.29 7.07
CA LYS A 43 -8.93 0.05 6.04
C LYS A 43 -8.51 1.27 5.21
N LEU A 44 -8.02 2.32 5.87
CA LEU A 44 -7.64 3.57 5.23
C LEU A 44 -6.41 3.37 4.32
N PHE A 45 -5.40 2.65 4.81
CA PHE A 45 -4.20 2.32 4.02
C PHE A 45 -4.48 1.35 2.88
N ALA A 46 -5.34 0.35 3.07
CA ALA A 46 -5.77 -0.53 1.98
C ALA A 46 -6.39 0.28 0.84
N CYS A 47 -7.25 1.26 1.14
CA CYS A 47 -7.82 2.16 0.14
C CYS A 47 -6.74 3.01 -0.57
N LEU A 48 -5.81 3.59 0.19
CA LEU A 48 -4.73 4.39 -0.39
C LEU A 48 -3.81 3.55 -1.30
N PHE A 49 -3.49 2.30 -0.92
CA PHE A 49 -2.72 1.40 -1.76
C PHE A 49 -3.45 1.03 -3.05
N VAL A 50 -4.77 0.83 -3.01
CA VAL A 50 -5.59 0.65 -4.23
C VAL A 50 -5.46 1.86 -5.15
N LEU A 51 -5.58 3.07 -4.62
CA LEU A 51 -5.44 4.31 -5.41
C LEU A 51 -4.06 4.43 -6.05
N VAL A 52 -3.00 4.12 -5.31
CA VAL A 52 -1.62 4.10 -5.84
C VAL A 52 -1.45 3.04 -6.91
N GLY A 53 -2.02 1.84 -6.73
CA GLY A 53 -1.99 0.77 -7.72
C GLY A 53 -2.69 1.16 -9.04
N ILE A 54 -3.85 1.81 -8.95
CA ILE A 54 -4.57 2.35 -10.12
C ILE A 54 -3.71 3.44 -10.79
N ALA A 55 -3.15 4.37 -10.02
CA ALA A 55 -2.28 5.41 -10.55
C ALA A 55 -1.04 4.84 -11.24
N ALA A 56 -0.46 3.74 -10.74
CA ALA A 56 0.65 3.07 -11.38
C ALA A 56 0.27 2.43 -12.73
N ILE A 57 -0.92 1.83 -12.85
CA ILE A 57 -1.42 1.30 -14.14
C ILE A 57 -1.62 2.45 -15.14
N ILE A 58 -2.32 3.50 -14.74
CA ILE A 58 -2.59 4.66 -15.60
C ILE A 58 -1.27 5.36 -15.98
N GLY A 59 -0.40 5.60 -15.01
CA GLY A 59 0.90 6.24 -15.22
C GLY A 59 1.82 5.42 -16.12
N GLY A 60 1.85 4.10 -15.95
CA GLY A 60 2.63 3.19 -16.79
C GLY A 60 2.21 3.21 -18.28
N LEU A 61 0.95 3.55 -18.56
CA LEU A 61 0.39 3.60 -19.91
C LEU A 61 0.50 4.99 -20.56
N PHE A 62 0.22 6.05 -19.79
CA PHE A 62 0.00 7.39 -20.36
C PHE A 62 1.04 8.43 -19.98
N PHE A 63 1.85 8.20 -18.93
CA PHE A 63 2.71 9.24 -18.37
C PHE A 63 4.19 9.08 -18.75
N PRO A 64 4.93 10.21 -18.86
CA PRO A 64 6.37 10.18 -19.04
C PRO A 64 7.10 9.68 -17.78
N LEU A 65 8.36 9.26 -17.95
CA LEU A 65 9.18 8.65 -16.90
C LEU A 65 9.21 9.46 -15.59
N TRP A 66 9.38 10.78 -15.67
CA TRP A 66 9.46 11.66 -14.50
C TRP A 66 8.20 11.65 -13.64
N ALA A 67 7.01 11.61 -14.25
CA ALA A 67 5.75 11.52 -13.51
C ALA A 67 5.57 10.12 -12.86
N ASN A 68 6.03 9.08 -13.54
CA ASN A 68 6.06 7.72 -12.99
C ASN A 68 7.00 7.58 -11.78
N LEU A 69 8.12 8.32 -11.76
CA LEU A 69 9.00 8.39 -10.58
C LEU A 69 8.30 9.02 -9.37
N VAL A 70 7.48 10.05 -9.58
CA VAL A 70 6.70 10.65 -8.49
C VAL A 70 5.72 9.63 -7.89
N ILE A 71 5.02 8.85 -8.73
CA ILE A 71 4.09 7.81 -8.28
C ILE A 71 4.82 6.75 -7.43
N LEU A 72 6.01 6.30 -7.88
CA LEU A 72 6.84 5.37 -7.14
C LEU A 72 7.26 5.93 -5.78
N VAL A 73 7.76 7.16 -5.74
CA VAL A 73 8.22 7.81 -4.51
C VAL A 73 7.05 7.99 -3.52
N VAL A 74 5.90 8.44 -4.00
CA VAL A 74 4.70 8.64 -3.17
C VAL A 74 4.25 7.32 -2.56
N GLY A 75 4.14 6.25 -3.37
CA GLY A 75 3.70 4.96 -2.83
C GLY A 75 4.76 4.27 -1.97
N ALA A 76 6.06 4.47 -2.23
CA ALA A 76 7.13 4.01 -1.34
C ALA A 76 7.08 4.73 0.02
N PHE A 77 6.85 6.05 0.02
CA PHE A 77 6.67 6.83 1.25
C PHE A 77 5.43 6.37 2.03
N LEU A 78 4.33 6.10 1.32
CA LEU A 78 3.12 5.56 1.91
C LEU A 78 3.37 4.18 2.56
N ALA A 79 4.10 3.29 1.88
CA ALA A 79 4.47 1.98 2.41
C ALA A 79 5.38 2.09 3.65
N MET A 80 6.31 3.05 3.66
CA MET A 80 7.17 3.32 4.82
C MET A 80 6.35 3.76 6.04
N ILE A 81 5.44 4.74 5.86
CA ILE A 81 4.54 5.20 6.93
C ILE A 81 3.70 4.04 7.44
N PHE A 82 3.16 3.24 6.53
CA PHE A 82 2.35 2.08 6.85
C PHE A 82 3.10 1.09 7.75
N VAL A 83 4.34 0.74 7.39
CA VAL A 83 5.19 -0.16 8.18
C VAL A 83 5.52 0.46 9.53
N LEU A 84 5.92 1.73 9.57
CA LEU A 84 6.29 2.43 10.81
C LEU A 84 5.12 2.42 11.81
N ILE A 85 3.92 2.77 11.36
CA ILE A 85 2.73 2.80 12.22
C ILE A 85 2.33 1.38 12.62
N SER A 86 2.40 0.41 11.71
CA SER A 86 2.15 -0.99 12.06
C SER A 86 3.09 -1.47 13.17
N LEU A 87 4.38 -1.12 13.11
CA LEU A 87 5.38 -1.47 14.11
C LEU A 87 5.18 -0.75 15.46
N THR A 88 4.74 0.51 15.46
CA THR A 88 4.45 1.21 16.73
C THR A 88 3.22 0.63 17.42
N GLN A 89 2.23 0.20 16.65
CA GLN A 89 1.04 -0.49 17.18
C GLN A 89 1.33 -1.95 17.62
N MET A 90 2.49 -2.53 17.27
CA MET A 90 2.92 -3.86 17.75
C MET A 90 3.53 -3.84 19.17
N LYS A 91 3.96 -2.67 19.66
CA LYS A 91 4.64 -2.52 20.97
C LYS A 91 3.72 -2.07 22.11
N LEU A 92 2.42 -1.95 21.83
CA LEU A 92 1.34 -1.69 22.79
C LEU A 92 0.52 -2.96 22.98
#